data_AF-A0A1B8PMK1-F1
#
_entry.id   AF-A0A1B8PMK1-F1
#
_cell.length_a   1.000
_cell.length_b   1.000
_cell.length_c   1.000
_cell.angle_alpha   90.00
_cell.angle_beta   90.00
_cell.angle_gamma   90.00
#
_symmetry.space_group_name_H-M   'P 1'
#
loop_
_entity.id
_entity.type
_entity.pdbx_description
1 polymer ?
#
loop_
_entity_poly.entity_id
_entity_poly.type
_entity_poly.pdbx_seq_one_letter_code
_entity_poly.pdbx_strand_id
1 'polypeptide(L)'
;MPEQLFDDPKTTEKEVKGVSAVKALQIAQQQGQTIYTITKENYNQVLPKLSLSANVMSDIQNAINADKVVTVHEKNISYKGWHGLGYVILALTTGAGAYLIGGGADGGMINFFGENQNLIVLLLGIAAIANVSLPFLFLLVLLIIIFLAFMITMYNNLALMEAGCEELVPFNWVINILAVVAGVLFGSSVASTIWSAIFGWMYTSVVSSNLVINYCKAVNNRGAV
;
A
#
# COMPACT_ATOMS: atom_id res chain seq x y z
N MET A 1 9.32 6.08 14.76
CA MET A 1 10.32 6.61 15.71
C MET A 1 9.69 6.68 17.09
N PRO A 2 10.36 6.28 18.18
CA PRO A 2 9.84 6.39 19.55
C PRO A 2 9.65 7.86 19.98
N GLU A 3 8.56 8.14 20.70
CA GLU A 3 8.20 9.47 21.24
C GLU A 3 9.33 10.07 22.11
N GLN A 4 10.11 9.21 22.79
CA GLN A 4 11.23 9.60 23.64
C GLN A 4 12.36 10.35 22.93
N LEU A 5 12.39 10.35 21.59
CA LEU A 5 13.37 11.11 20.81
C LEU A 5 12.98 12.59 20.63
N PHE A 6 11.70 12.94 20.87
CA PHE A 6 11.15 14.28 20.63
C PHE A 6 10.74 15.02 21.91
N ASP A 7 10.85 14.38 23.08
CA ASP A 7 10.68 15.03 24.38
C ASP A 7 11.94 15.85 24.73
N ASP A 8 12.03 17.10 24.25
CA ASP A 8 12.98 18.08 24.78
C ASP A 8 12.36 18.80 25.99
N PRO A 9 12.88 18.59 27.22
CA PRO A 9 12.35 19.20 28.45
C PRO A 9 12.46 20.73 28.51
N LYS A 10 13.03 21.39 27.48
CA LYS A 10 13.23 22.84 27.44
C LYS A 10 12.22 23.62 26.58
N THR A 11 11.27 22.97 25.93
CA THR A 11 10.32 23.67 25.02
C THR A 11 8.93 23.84 25.65
N THR A 12 8.31 25.00 25.41
CA THR A 12 6.95 25.36 25.89
C THR A 12 5.86 25.04 24.84
N GLU A 13 6.21 24.30 23.78
CA GLU A 13 5.27 23.92 22.73
C GLU A 13 4.28 22.87 23.26
N LYS A 14 3.02 23.03 22.87
CA LYS A 14 1.91 22.15 23.26
C LYS A 14 2.15 20.77 22.64
N GLU A 15 2.66 19.83 23.44
CA GLU A 15 2.96 18.42 23.10
C GLU A 15 1.92 17.85 22.12
N VAL A 16 2.27 17.74 20.83
CA VAL A 16 1.51 16.90 19.89
C VAL A 16 1.97 15.47 20.13
N LYS A 17 1.37 14.80 21.13
CA LYS A 17 1.67 13.39 21.41
C LYS A 17 1.24 12.55 20.22
N GLY A 18 2.22 11.98 19.53
CA GLY A 18 1.97 11.09 18.41
C GLY A 18 1.20 9.85 18.86
N VAL A 19 0.16 9.48 18.12
CA VAL A 19 -0.51 8.19 18.31
C VAL A 19 0.21 7.16 17.44
N SER A 20 0.51 6.00 18.02
CA SER A 20 1.01 4.83 17.30
C SER A 20 0.03 3.66 17.45
N ALA A 21 0.12 2.64 16.59
CA ALA A 21 -0.75 1.46 16.69
C ALA A 21 -0.67 0.80 18.08
N VAL A 22 0.54 0.62 18.61
CA VAL A 22 0.77 0.03 19.93
C VAL A 22 0.24 0.94 21.04
N LYS A 23 0.42 2.27 20.91
CA LYS A 23 -0.12 3.22 21.89
C LYS A 23 -1.64 3.20 21.89
N ALA A 24 -2.27 3.10 20.72
CA ALA A 24 -3.72 3.02 20.60
C ALA A 24 -4.26 1.72 21.20
N LEU A 25 -3.58 0.57 21.03
CA LEU A 25 -3.94 -0.68 21.72
C LEU A 25 -3.81 -0.53 23.24
N GLN A 26 -2.73 0.09 23.74
CA GLN A 26 -2.54 0.34 25.17
C GLN A 26 -3.64 1.24 25.73
N ILE A 27 -4.00 2.32 25.03
CA ILE A 27 -5.08 3.22 25.44
C ILE A 27 -6.43 2.50 25.41
N ALA A 28 -6.72 1.69 24.39
CA ALA A 28 -7.94 0.91 24.31
C ALA A 28 -8.07 -0.05 25.49
N GLN A 29 -6.99 -0.73 25.86
CA GLN A 29 -6.94 -1.58 27.06
C GLN A 29 -7.18 -0.77 28.35
N GLN A 30 -6.57 0.41 28.48
CA GLN A 30 -6.81 1.31 29.63
C GLN A 30 -8.25 1.81 29.70
N GLN A 31 -8.93 1.96 28.57
CA GLN A 31 -10.34 2.33 28.46
C GLN A 31 -11.29 1.13 28.65
N GLY A 32 -10.77 -0.05 29.00
CA GLY A 32 -11.55 -1.25 29.26
C GLY A 32 -12.08 -1.95 28.01
N GLN A 33 -11.54 -1.64 26.83
CA GLN A 33 -11.89 -2.37 25.61
C GLN A 33 -11.15 -3.71 25.54
N THR A 34 -11.81 -4.70 24.95
CA THR A 34 -11.15 -5.98 24.65
C THR A 34 -10.19 -5.82 23.47
N ILE A 35 -9.00 -6.41 23.60
CA ILE A 35 -8.08 -6.57 22.48
C ILE A 35 -8.28 -7.97 21.93
N TYR A 36 -8.66 -8.07 20.65
CA TYR A 36 -8.84 -9.33 19.95
C TYR A 36 -7.62 -9.68 19.13
N THR A 37 -7.24 -10.96 19.18
CA THR A 37 -6.34 -11.58 18.21
C THR A 37 -7.18 -12.43 17.26
N ILE A 38 -7.20 -12.03 15.99
CA ILE A 38 -8.01 -12.60 14.92
C ILE A 38 -7.13 -13.48 14.07
N THR A 39 -7.59 -14.71 13.87
CA THR A 39 -6.98 -15.73 13.02
C THR A 39 -8.05 -16.31 12.09
N LYS A 40 -7.63 -17.12 11.11
CA LYS A 40 -8.54 -17.76 10.15
C LYS A 40 -9.57 -18.70 10.81
N GLU A 41 -9.27 -19.19 12.01
CA GLU A 41 -10.13 -20.10 12.75
C GLU A 41 -11.24 -19.36 13.50
N ASN A 42 -10.96 -18.14 13.99
CA ASN A 42 -11.87 -17.41 14.87
C ASN A 42 -12.52 -16.17 14.24
N TYR A 43 -12.09 -15.76 13.04
CA TYR A 43 -12.53 -14.47 12.46
C TYR A 43 -14.05 -14.35 12.34
N ASN A 44 -14.76 -15.42 11.96
CA ASN A 44 -16.23 -15.42 11.85
C ASN A 44 -16.94 -15.11 13.17
N GLN A 45 -16.32 -15.41 14.31
CA GLN A 45 -16.86 -15.16 15.64
C GLN A 45 -16.46 -13.79 16.19
N VAL A 46 -15.30 -13.28 15.75
CA VAL A 46 -14.72 -12.03 16.26
C VAL A 46 -15.16 -10.83 15.44
N LEU A 47 -15.20 -10.92 14.10
CA LEU A 47 -15.57 -9.81 13.22
C LEU A 47 -16.91 -9.14 13.58
N PRO A 48 -17.98 -9.87 13.95
CA PRO A 48 -19.24 -9.24 14.33
C PRO A 48 -19.18 -8.44 15.65
N LYS A 49 -18.14 -8.65 16.48
CA LYS A 49 -17.92 -7.95 17.75
C LYS A 49 -17.17 -6.64 17.57
N LEU A 50 -16.62 -6.39 16.38
CA LEU A 50 -15.85 -5.20 16.06
C LEU A 50 -16.76 -4.12 15.48
N SER A 51 -16.64 -2.90 16.01
CA SER A 51 -17.32 -1.71 15.52
C SER A 51 -16.29 -0.75 14.90
N LEU A 52 -15.78 -1.14 13.73
CA LEU A 52 -14.70 -0.44 13.01
C LEU A 52 -15.19 0.09 11.65
N SER A 53 -14.40 0.95 11.01
CA SER A 53 -14.73 1.48 9.68
C SER A 53 -14.64 0.38 8.60
N ALA A 54 -15.37 0.56 7.50
CA ALA A 54 -15.40 -0.41 6.40
C ALA A 54 -14.00 -0.71 5.82
N ASN A 55 -13.14 0.31 5.70
CA ASN A 55 -11.78 0.15 5.20
C ASN A 55 -10.97 -0.79 6.11
N VAL A 56 -11.00 -0.53 7.41
CA VAL A 56 -10.29 -1.36 8.40
C VAL A 56 -10.86 -2.79 8.40
N MET A 57 -12.17 -2.94 8.30
CA MET A 57 -12.79 -4.28 8.19
C MET A 57 -12.30 -5.03 6.95
N SER A 58 -12.18 -4.34 5.81
CA SER A 58 -11.62 -4.91 4.58
C SER A 58 -10.15 -5.30 4.73
N ASP A 59 -9.34 -4.45 5.37
CA ASP A 59 -7.92 -4.72 5.61
C ASP A 59 -7.74 -5.96 6.48
N ILE A 60 -8.55 -6.09 7.54
CA ILE A 60 -8.56 -7.27 8.40
C ILE A 60 -8.93 -8.51 7.59
N GLN A 61 -10.01 -8.47 6.81
CA GLN A 61 -10.43 -9.61 5.98
C GLN A 61 -9.35 -10.03 4.97
N ASN A 62 -8.73 -9.07 4.29
CA ASN A 62 -7.65 -9.32 3.34
C ASN A 62 -6.44 -9.95 4.03
N ALA A 63 -6.07 -9.47 5.22
CA ALA A 63 -5.00 -10.04 6.01
C ALA A 63 -5.28 -11.50 6.42
N ILE A 64 -6.49 -11.78 6.92
CA ILE A 64 -6.90 -13.15 7.29
C ILE A 64 -6.90 -14.08 6.07
N ASN A 65 -7.38 -13.61 4.91
CA ASN A 65 -7.36 -14.38 3.66
C ASN A 65 -5.94 -14.68 3.17
N ALA A 66 -4.96 -13.86 3.54
CA ALA A 66 -3.54 -14.05 3.27
C ALA A 66 -2.81 -14.86 4.36
N ASP A 67 -3.55 -15.58 5.22
CA ASP A 67 -3.02 -16.40 6.33
C ASP A 67 -2.17 -15.59 7.34
N LYS A 68 -2.49 -14.31 7.52
CA LYS A 68 -1.88 -13.42 8.53
C LYS A 68 -2.75 -13.36 9.80
N VAL A 69 -2.15 -12.99 10.92
CA VAL A 69 -2.83 -12.80 12.22
C VAL A 69 -3.01 -11.31 12.47
N VAL A 70 -4.18 -10.91 12.99
CA VAL A 70 -4.48 -9.50 13.27
C VAL A 70 -4.75 -9.27 14.75
N THR A 71 -4.13 -8.26 15.34
CA THR A 71 -4.43 -7.80 16.71
C THR A 71 -5.09 -6.42 16.65
N VAL A 72 -6.32 -6.29 17.15
CA VAL A 72 -7.13 -5.07 17.06
C VAL A 72 -8.02 -4.91 18.29
N HIS A 73 -8.43 -3.68 18.61
CA HIS A 73 -9.39 -3.40 19.68
C HIS A 73 -10.82 -3.21 19.14
N GLU A 74 -11.82 -3.34 20.00
CA GLU A 74 -13.23 -3.51 19.58
C GLU A 74 -13.81 -2.29 18.83
N LYS A 75 -13.42 -1.07 19.19
CA LYS A 75 -14.00 0.17 18.64
C LYS A 75 -13.03 1.34 18.75
N ASN A 76 -13.21 2.36 17.90
CA ASN A 76 -12.40 3.57 17.94
C ASN A 76 -12.26 4.16 19.36
N ILE A 77 -11.05 4.60 19.68
CA ILE A 77 -10.72 5.35 20.88
C ILE A 77 -10.67 6.84 20.56
N SER A 78 -10.95 7.65 21.57
CA SER A 78 -10.72 9.09 21.53
C SER A 78 -9.55 9.44 22.45
N TYR A 79 -8.51 10.08 21.92
CA TYR A 79 -7.34 10.47 22.67
C TYR A 79 -6.83 11.84 22.21
N LYS A 80 -6.84 12.83 23.11
CA LYS A 80 -6.29 14.18 22.88
C LYS A 80 -6.72 14.84 21.54
N GLY A 81 -7.98 14.68 21.16
CA GLY A 81 -8.54 15.27 19.93
C GLY A 81 -8.39 14.40 18.67
N TRP A 82 -7.62 13.31 18.75
CA TRP A 82 -7.62 12.26 17.73
C TRP A 82 -8.71 11.21 18.03
N HIS A 83 -9.38 10.74 16.98
CA HIS A 83 -10.38 9.67 17.06
C HIS A 83 -10.07 8.61 16.01
N GLY A 84 -9.84 7.38 16.45
CA GLY A 84 -9.45 6.30 15.55
C GLY A 84 -9.07 5.03 16.30
N LEU A 85 -8.37 4.12 15.64
CA LEU A 85 -7.94 2.86 16.21
C LEU A 85 -6.51 2.50 15.82
N GLY A 86 -5.92 1.55 16.54
CA GLY A 86 -4.63 0.95 16.18
C GLY A 86 -4.79 -0.55 16.03
N TYR A 87 -4.17 -1.12 15.01
CA TYR A 87 -4.19 -2.55 14.77
C TYR A 87 -2.87 -3.03 14.18
N VAL A 88 -2.58 -4.30 14.36
CA VAL A 88 -1.32 -4.92 13.92
C VAL A 88 -1.64 -6.15 13.08
N ILE A 89 -1.01 -6.27 11.91
CA ILE A 89 -1.08 -7.46 11.05
C ILE A 89 0.28 -8.15 11.09
N LEU A 90 0.33 -9.43 11.45
CA LEU A 90 1.55 -10.23 11.55
C LEU A 90 1.48 -11.44 10.61
N ALA A 91 2.50 -11.59 9.77
CA ALA A 91 2.71 -12.81 8.98
C ALA A 91 3.55 -13.80 9.78
N LEU A 92 2.93 -14.92 10.20
CA LEU A 92 3.63 -15.94 11.02
C LEU A 92 4.75 -16.66 10.26
N THR A 93 4.68 -16.70 8.92
CA THR A 93 5.65 -17.38 8.06
C THR A 93 6.98 -16.64 7.97
N THR A 94 6.95 -15.30 7.96
CA THR A 94 8.14 -14.46 7.78
C THR A 94 8.51 -13.64 9.01
N GLY A 95 7.62 -13.55 10.00
CA GLY A 95 7.77 -12.65 11.14
C GLY A 95 7.55 -11.16 10.80
N ALA A 96 7.16 -10.84 9.56
CA ALA A 96 6.88 -9.47 9.14
C ALA A 96 5.59 -8.94 9.79
N GLY A 97 5.61 -7.67 10.21
CA GLY A 97 4.49 -7.04 10.90
C GLY A 97 4.20 -5.62 10.41
N ALA A 98 2.92 -5.34 10.12
CA ALA A 98 2.42 -4.01 9.82
C ALA A 98 1.70 -3.44 11.06
N TYR A 99 2.05 -2.21 11.46
CA TYR A 99 1.48 -1.50 12.60
C TYR A 99 0.71 -0.29 12.07
N LEU A 100 -0.62 -0.33 12.14
CA LEU A 100 -1.52 0.52 11.36
C LEU A 100 -2.43 1.34 12.27
N ILE A 101 -2.85 2.52 11.80
CA ILE A 101 -3.68 3.47 12.55
C ILE A 101 -4.93 3.82 11.74
N GLY A 102 -6.06 3.19 12.04
CA GLY A 102 -7.33 3.56 11.42
C GLY A 102 -7.81 4.92 11.93
N GLY A 103 -8.35 5.75 11.03
CA GLY A 103 -8.90 7.07 11.40
C GLY A 103 -8.65 8.20 10.39
N GLY A 104 -8.16 7.87 9.19
CA GLY A 104 -7.94 8.86 8.13
C GLY A 104 -6.60 9.59 8.20
N ALA A 105 -5.72 9.21 9.14
CA ALA A 105 -4.33 9.65 9.20
C ALA A 105 -3.37 8.68 8.47
N ASP A 106 -3.92 7.62 7.85
CA ASP A 106 -3.17 6.73 6.96
C ASP A 106 -2.62 7.57 5.79
N GLY A 107 -1.30 7.66 5.68
CA GLY A 107 -0.62 8.41 4.65
C GLY A 107 -1.03 7.92 3.26
N GLY A 108 -1.77 8.77 2.54
CA GLY A 108 -2.26 8.63 1.18
C GLY A 108 -1.96 7.34 0.43
N MET A 109 -2.92 6.40 0.42
CA MET A 109 -3.12 5.54 -0.74
C MET A 109 -4.18 6.19 -1.62
N ILE A 110 -3.72 6.82 -2.70
CA ILE A 110 -4.58 7.07 -3.85
C ILE A 110 -4.96 5.67 -4.35
N ASN A 111 -6.25 5.30 -4.31
CA ASN A 111 -6.70 4.01 -4.82
C ASN A 111 -6.49 3.97 -6.35
N PHE A 112 -5.31 3.52 -6.76
CA PHE A 112 -4.85 3.41 -8.15
C PHE A 112 -5.54 2.28 -8.95
N PHE A 113 -6.33 1.41 -8.31
CA PHE A 113 -6.95 0.24 -8.95
C PHE A 113 -8.39 0.52 -9.45
N GLY A 114 -8.58 1.62 -10.16
CA GLY A 114 -9.81 1.91 -10.91
C GLY A 114 -9.46 2.17 -12.37
N GLU A 115 -10.15 1.49 -13.27
CA GLU A 115 -9.89 1.31 -14.72
C GLU A 115 -9.79 2.58 -15.60
N ASN A 116 -9.57 3.76 -15.04
CA ASN A 116 -9.47 5.01 -15.81
C ASN A 116 -8.14 5.69 -15.52
N GLN A 117 -7.13 5.34 -16.31
CA GLN A 117 -5.88 6.08 -16.42
C GLN A 117 -6.19 7.54 -16.76
N ASN A 118 -6.02 8.49 -15.84
CA ASN A 118 -5.90 9.90 -16.23
C ASN A 118 -5.24 10.82 -15.18
N LEU A 119 -4.17 10.32 -14.53
CA LEU A 119 -3.25 11.18 -13.78
C LEU A 119 -2.65 12.28 -14.68
N ILE A 120 -2.48 11.97 -15.98
CA ILE A 120 -2.00 12.88 -17.01
C ILE A 120 -2.96 14.07 -17.20
N VAL A 121 -4.27 13.85 -17.17
CA VAL A 121 -5.27 14.94 -17.36
C VAL A 121 -5.33 15.88 -16.16
N LEU A 122 -5.16 15.37 -14.93
CA LEU A 122 -5.09 16.22 -13.73
C LEU A 122 -3.80 17.06 -13.70
N LEU A 123 -2.66 16.47 -14.05
CA LEU A 123 -1.37 17.19 -14.11
C LEU A 123 -1.34 18.24 -15.22
N LEU A 124 -1.91 17.96 -16.39
CA LEU A 124 -2.10 18.94 -17.46
C LEU A 124 -3.08 20.05 -17.05
N GLY A 125 -4.13 19.71 -16.31
CA GLY A 125 -5.11 20.67 -15.77
C GLY A 125 -4.48 21.64 -14.77
N ILE A 126 -3.65 21.15 -13.83
CA ILE A 126 -2.95 22.00 -12.85
C ILE A 126 -1.91 22.90 -13.54
N ALA A 127 -1.21 22.36 -14.54
CA ALA A 127 -0.20 23.11 -15.28
C ALA A 127 -0.77 24.24 -16.13
N ALA A 128 -1.96 24.06 -16.70
CA ALA A 128 -2.68 25.11 -17.43
C ALA A 128 -3.05 26.30 -16.53
N ILE A 129 -3.16 26.10 -15.21
CA ILE A 129 -3.51 27.15 -14.24
C ILE A 129 -2.24 27.88 -13.73
N ALA A 130 -1.06 27.27 -13.82
CA ALA A 130 0.15 27.73 -13.12
C ALA A 130 1.17 28.55 -13.95
N ASN A 131 0.87 28.96 -15.19
CA ASN A 131 1.78 29.74 -16.07
C ASN A 131 3.23 29.20 -16.14
N VAL A 132 3.37 27.88 -16.05
CA VAL A 132 4.66 27.19 -16.07
C VAL A 132 5.12 27.05 -17.52
N SER A 133 6.39 27.35 -17.81
CA SER A 133 6.92 27.16 -19.16
C SER A 133 6.86 25.68 -19.56
N LEU A 134 6.49 25.40 -20.82
CA LEU A 134 6.38 24.05 -21.38
C LEU A 134 7.57 23.11 -21.05
N PRO A 135 8.86 23.55 -21.07
CA PRO A 135 9.97 22.67 -20.70
C PRO A 135 10.02 22.31 -19.20
N PHE A 136 9.65 23.24 -18.30
CA PHE A 136 9.63 22.95 -16.86
C PHE A 136 8.51 21.97 -16.51
N LEU A 137 7.35 22.12 -17.16
CA LEU A 137 6.25 21.18 -17.00
C LEU A 137 6.61 19.78 -17.50
N PHE A 138 7.27 19.69 -18.66
CA PHE A 138 7.70 18.40 -19.21
C PHE A 138 8.68 17.68 -18.27
N LEU A 139 9.66 18.40 -17.71
CA LEU A 139 10.60 17.84 -16.75
C LEU A 139 9.89 17.35 -15.47
N LEU A 140 8.96 18.14 -14.93
CA LEU A 140 8.19 17.77 -13.76
C LEU A 140 7.35 16.50 -14.00
N VAL A 141 6.66 16.44 -15.14
CA VAL A 141 5.84 15.26 -15.51
C VAL A 141 6.72 14.04 -15.71
N LEU A 142 7.89 14.18 -16.34
CA LEU A 142 8.86 13.08 -16.52
C LEU A 142 9.34 12.53 -15.17
N LEU A 143 9.71 13.40 -14.23
CA LEU A 143 10.14 12.99 -12.89
C LEU A 143 9.02 12.26 -12.12
N ILE A 144 7.78 12.74 -12.23
CA ILE A 144 6.61 12.10 -11.62
C ILE A 144 6.38 10.71 -12.23
N ILE A 145 6.46 10.57 -13.56
CA ILE A 145 6.30 9.29 -14.25
C ILE A 145 7.37 8.28 -13.80
N ILE A 146 8.63 8.71 -13.72
CA ILE A 146 9.73 7.85 -13.28
C ILE A 146 9.51 7.41 -11.82
N PHE A 147 9.14 8.33 -10.95
CA PHE A 147 8.86 8.03 -9.54
C PHE A 147 7.70 7.03 -9.40
N LEU A 148 6.59 7.24 -10.12
CA LEU A 148 5.45 6.33 -10.09
C LEU A 148 5.79 4.94 -10.64
N ALA A 149 6.53 4.87 -11.75
CA ALA A 149 6.98 3.59 -12.32
C ALA A 149 7.86 2.83 -11.33
N PHE A 150 8.75 3.52 -10.61
CA PHE A 150 9.56 2.92 -9.55
C PHE A 150 8.69 2.37 -8.42
N MET A 151 7.74 3.14 -7.92
CA MET A 151 6.83 2.71 -6.84
C MET A 151 5.99 1.49 -7.24
N ILE A 152 5.45 1.50 -8.47
CA ILE A 152 4.67 0.38 -9.01
C ILE A 152 5.54 -0.88 -9.15
N THR A 153 6.78 -0.72 -9.64
CA THR A 153 7.74 -1.84 -9.74
C THR A 153 8.04 -2.44 -8.38
N MET A 154 8.26 -1.58 -7.36
CA MET A 154 8.55 -2.03 -6.00
C MET A 154 7.36 -2.76 -5.37
N TYR A 155 6.14 -2.27 -5.58
CA TYR A 155 4.91 -2.91 -5.13
C TYR A 155 4.77 -4.33 -5.72
N ASN A 156 4.96 -4.46 -7.04
CA ASN A 156 4.84 -5.77 -7.69
C ASN A 156 5.98 -6.72 -7.30
N ASN A 157 7.20 -6.21 -7.09
CA ASN A 157 8.29 -7.02 -6.56
C ASN A 157 7.98 -7.56 -5.17
N LEU A 158 7.35 -6.76 -4.29
CA LEU A 158 6.93 -7.23 -2.98
C LEU A 158 5.89 -8.34 -3.09
N ALA A 159 4.90 -8.20 -3.99
CA ALA A 159 3.91 -9.24 -4.25
C ALA A 159 4.55 -10.53 -4.79
N LEU A 160 5.55 -10.43 -5.65
CA LEU A 160 6.32 -11.58 -6.16
C LEU A 160 7.12 -12.27 -5.04
N MET A 161 7.73 -11.50 -4.14
CA MET A 161 8.46 -12.05 -2.99
C MET A 161 7.53 -12.72 -1.98
N GLU A 162 6.36 -12.14 -1.68
CA GLU A 162 5.34 -12.79 -0.85
C GLU A 162 4.80 -14.08 -1.48
N ALA A 163 4.83 -14.18 -2.82
CA ALA A 163 4.45 -15.39 -3.55
C ALA A 163 5.56 -16.45 -3.67
N GLY A 164 6.80 -16.15 -3.24
CA GLY A 164 7.96 -17.05 -3.42
C GLY A 164 8.48 -17.12 -4.86
N CYS A 165 8.25 -16.08 -5.66
CA CYS A 165 8.57 -15.99 -7.08
C CYS A 165 9.74 -15.03 -7.34
N GLU A 166 10.83 -15.18 -6.60
CA GLU A 166 11.99 -14.27 -6.65
C GLU A 166 12.68 -14.23 -8.02
N GLU A 167 12.62 -15.33 -8.79
CA GLU A 167 13.19 -15.42 -10.14
C GLU A 167 12.53 -14.47 -11.15
N LEU A 168 11.29 -14.04 -10.91
CA LEU A 168 10.54 -13.12 -11.78
C LEU A 168 10.84 -11.64 -11.49
N VAL A 169 11.51 -11.33 -10.37
CA VAL A 169 11.84 -9.95 -9.97
C VAL A 169 12.73 -9.23 -11.02
N PRO A 170 13.83 -9.83 -11.53
CA PRO A 170 14.64 -9.18 -12.56
C PRO A 170 13.86 -8.93 -13.86
N PHE A 171 12.96 -9.85 -14.23
CA PHE A 171 12.13 -9.72 -15.43
C PHE A 171 11.14 -8.56 -15.29
N ASN A 172 10.52 -8.39 -14.11
CA ASN A 172 9.66 -7.24 -13.81
C ASN A 172 10.43 -5.91 -13.96
N TRP A 173 11.67 -5.82 -13.47
CA TRP A 173 12.50 -4.63 -13.65
C TRP A 173 12.75 -4.30 -15.13
N VAL A 174 13.11 -5.29 -15.94
CA VAL A 174 13.38 -5.11 -17.38
C VAL A 174 12.14 -4.59 -18.10
N ILE A 175 10.97 -5.16 -17.84
CA ILE A 175 9.71 -4.70 -18.44
C ILE A 175 9.43 -3.25 -18.05
N ASN A 176 9.54 -2.88 -16.77
CA ASN A 176 9.26 -1.50 -16.35
C ASN A 176 10.22 -0.48 -16.98
N ILE A 177 11.51 -0.81 -17.08
CA ILE A 177 12.49 0.06 -17.74
C ILE A 177 12.14 0.26 -19.22
N LEU A 178 11.82 -0.83 -19.94
CA LEU A 178 11.41 -0.75 -21.34
C LEU A 178 10.13 0.07 -21.52
N ALA A 179 9.18 -0.06 -20.60
CA ALA A 179 7.93 0.71 -20.61
C ALA A 179 8.21 2.22 -20.48
N VAL A 180 9.04 2.62 -19.52
CA VAL A 180 9.40 4.02 -19.27
C VAL A 180 10.19 4.60 -20.45
N VAL A 181 11.22 3.89 -20.92
CA VAL A 181 12.06 4.35 -22.04
C VAL A 181 11.21 4.61 -23.29
N ALA A 182 10.34 3.68 -23.64
CA ALA A 182 9.50 3.85 -24.82
C ALA A 182 8.36 4.87 -24.60
N GLY A 183 7.84 5.03 -23.37
CA GLY A 183 6.95 6.14 -23.04
C GLY A 183 7.60 7.51 -23.28
N VAL A 184 8.88 7.65 -22.95
CA VAL A 184 9.67 8.88 -23.19
C VAL A 184 9.98 9.07 -24.68
N LEU A 185 10.37 8.00 -25.38
CA LEU A 185 10.79 8.09 -26.79
C LEU A 185 9.62 8.26 -27.77
N PHE A 186 8.46 7.68 -27.47
CA PHE A 186 7.32 7.65 -28.41
C PHE A 186 6.12 8.50 -27.97
N GLY A 187 6.19 9.12 -26.78
CA GLY A 187 5.07 9.77 -26.05
C GLY A 187 4.16 10.72 -26.85
N SER A 188 4.69 11.39 -27.88
CA SER A 188 3.97 12.38 -28.69
C SER A 188 3.30 11.82 -29.95
N SER A 189 3.42 10.53 -30.23
CA SER A 189 2.96 9.90 -31.48
C SER A 189 1.88 8.85 -31.21
N VAL A 190 1.13 8.45 -32.25
CA VAL A 190 0.20 7.30 -32.18
C VAL A 190 0.91 6.00 -31.73
N ALA A 191 2.24 5.94 -31.87
CA ALA A 191 3.04 4.84 -31.35
C ALA A 191 3.06 4.78 -29.81
N SER A 192 2.87 5.89 -29.08
CA SER A 192 2.78 5.84 -27.60
C SER A 192 1.53 5.11 -27.15
N THR A 193 0.39 5.35 -27.78
CA THR A 193 -0.89 4.69 -27.47
C THR A 193 -0.85 3.20 -27.78
N ILE A 194 -0.25 2.81 -28.90
CA ILE A 194 -0.07 1.40 -29.26
C ILE A 194 0.89 0.72 -28.28
N TRP A 195 1.99 1.39 -27.94
CA TRP A 195 2.99 0.86 -27.01
C TRP A 195 2.47 0.70 -25.59
N SER A 196 1.74 1.70 -25.07
CA SER A 196 1.14 1.64 -23.75
C SER A 196 0.01 0.60 -23.65
N ALA A 197 -0.72 0.35 -24.73
CA ALA A 197 -1.67 -0.78 -24.80
C ALA A 197 -0.97 -2.14 -24.75
N ILE A 198 0.13 -2.31 -25.50
CA ILE A 198 0.93 -3.56 -25.49
C ILE A 198 1.56 -3.78 -24.11
N PHE A 199 2.14 -2.75 -23.50
CA PHE A 199 2.72 -2.84 -22.17
C PHE A 199 1.68 -3.05 -21.08
N GLY A 200 0.55 -2.34 -21.13
CA GLY A 200 -0.57 -2.57 -20.22
C GLY A 200 -1.07 -4.00 -20.29
N TRP A 201 -1.19 -4.55 -21.49
CA TRP A 201 -1.54 -5.96 -21.71
C TRP A 201 -0.45 -6.90 -21.16
N MET A 202 0.83 -6.68 -21.47
CA MET A 202 1.94 -7.50 -20.94
C MET A 202 2.01 -7.44 -19.41
N TYR A 203 1.84 -6.27 -18.81
CA TYR A 203 1.92 -6.09 -17.38
C TYR A 203 0.80 -6.85 -16.65
N THR A 204 -0.44 -6.68 -17.12
CA THR A 204 -1.64 -7.30 -16.55
C THR A 204 -1.73 -8.79 -16.81
N SER A 205 -1.15 -9.30 -17.91
CA SER A 205 -1.20 -10.73 -18.26
C SER A 205 0.01 -11.51 -17.75
N VAL A 206 1.20 -10.90 -17.66
CA VAL A 206 2.46 -11.62 -17.43
C VAL A 206 3.04 -11.41 -16.02
N VAL A 207 2.89 -10.23 -15.41
CA VAL A 207 3.61 -9.93 -14.15
C VAL A 207 2.68 -9.85 -12.94
N SER A 208 1.52 -9.22 -13.07
CA SER A 208 0.56 -9.06 -11.96
C SER A 208 -0.68 -9.95 -12.07
N SER A 209 -0.75 -10.83 -13.07
CA SER A 209 -1.89 -11.73 -13.20
C SER A 209 -1.87 -12.75 -12.06
N ASN A 210 -3.02 -12.90 -11.39
CA ASN A 210 -3.26 -14.00 -10.46
C ASN A 210 -2.89 -15.36 -11.08
N LEU A 211 -2.97 -15.48 -12.41
CA LEU A 211 -2.63 -16.69 -13.15
C LEU A 211 -1.14 -17.04 -13.08
N VAL A 212 -0.24 -16.06 -13.28
CA VAL A 212 1.23 -16.29 -13.20
C VAL A 212 1.66 -16.50 -11.75
N ILE A 213 1.12 -15.72 -10.81
CA ILE A 213 1.40 -15.90 -9.38
C ILE A 213 0.91 -17.29 -8.91
N ASN A 214 -0.28 -17.73 -9.32
CA ASN A 214 -0.81 -19.05 -8.98
C ASN A 214 -0.04 -20.18 -9.66
N TYR A 215 0.40 -20.00 -10.91
CA TYR A 215 1.24 -20.98 -11.60
C TYR A 215 2.60 -21.13 -10.92
N CYS A 216 3.26 -20.01 -10.59
CA CYS A 216 4.53 -20.02 -9.86
C CYS A 216 4.39 -20.71 -8.49
N LYS A 217 3.35 -20.36 -7.71
CA LYS A 217 3.02 -21.06 -6.45
C LYS A 217 2.82 -22.56 -6.67
N ALA A 218 2.11 -22.96 -7.73
CA ALA A 218 1.86 -24.38 -8.04
C ALA A 218 3.12 -25.15 -8.46
N VAL A 219 4.06 -24.51 -9.16
CA VAL A 219 5.35 -25.12 -9.55
C VAL A 219 6.26 -25.25 -8.34
N ASN A 220 6.36 -24.21 -7.51
CA ASN A 220 7.23 -24.23 -6.33
C ASN A 220 6.75 -25.27 -5.29
N ASN A 221 5.43 -25.47 -5.14
CA ASN A 221 4.87 -26.53 -4.30
C ASN A 221 5.13 -27.96 -4.83
N ARG A 222 5.45 -28.14 -6.12
CA ARG A 222 5.78 -29.46 -6.70
C ARG A 222 7.25 -29.84 -6.56
N GLY A 223 8.14 -28.89 -6.29
CA GLY A 223 9.57 -29.14 -6.04
C GLY A 223 9.89 -29.53 -4.59
N ALA A 224 8.90 -29.50 -3.69
CA ALA A 224 9.04 -29.80 -2.27
C ALA A 224 8.58 -31.23 -1.88
N VAL A 225 8.41 -32.13 -2.87
CA VAL A 225 8.10 -33.56 -2.70
C VAL A 225 9.22 -34.39 -3.31
#